data_AF-A0A2X2SRY2-F1
#
_entry.id   AF-A0A2X2SRY2-F1
#
_cell.length_a   1.000
_cell.length_b   1.000
_cell.length_c   1.000
_cell.angle_alpha   90.00
_cell.angle_beta   90.00
_cell.angle_gamma   90.00
#
_symmetry.space_group_name_H-M   'P 1'
#
loop_
_entity.id
_entity.type
_entity.pdbx_description
1 polymer ?
#
loop_
_entity_poly.entity_id
_entity_poly.type
_entity_poly.pdbx_seq_one_letter_code
_entity_poly.pdbx_strand_id
1 'polypeptide(L)'
;MKIFNMKYLWIAFFLLLAVPANAHAIWIETHTEAKVGDLHEVRIFFGEPNETNKPTATERWYSDLNTLSLSLTSPSGKVVTLEKKQAEWYYYAHFKVEEEGVYKLSINHLVAKVYKRMRLRYQSVAFVSTKPLTETIVMGDKSFFQLGIVPTEKEGVQEYRAFYKNRKFKKEKVTFDFSVDKSTTLYTDKEGALSFSPEVPNRYVVNLAKQKKHRGKHNDKKHLFDYIWLTYLYDNKEAIGANKLDSL
;
A
#
# COMPACT_ATOMS: atom_id res chain seq x y z
N MET A 1 16.45 -26.47 49.31
CA MET A 1 15.69 -25.39 48.64
C MET A 1 16.46 -24.99 47.38
N LYS A 2 16.01 -25.41 46.18
CA LYS A 2 16.74 -25.13 44.92
C LYS A 2 16.62 -23.63 44.62
N ILE A 3 17.75 -22.93 44.61
CA ILE A 3 17.83 -21.51 44.25
C ILE A 3 17.41 -21.39 42.78
N PHE A 4 16.23 -20.86 42.52
CA PHE A 4 15.77 -20.58 41.15
C PHE A 4 16.73 -19.57 40.54
N ASN A 5 17.37 -19.93 39.42
CA ASN A 5 18.38 -19.10 38.78
C ASN A 5 17.72 -17.83 38.22
N MET A 6 17.89 -16.71 38.92
CA MET A 6 17.25 -15.41 38.65
C MET A 6 17.52 -14.90 37.23
N LYS A 7 18.57 -15.40 36.56
CA LYS A 7 18.90 -15.09 35.16
C LYS A 7 17.82 -15.52 34.16
N TYR A 8 17.13 -16.64 34.39
CA TYR A 8 16.06 -17.12 33.50
C TYR A 8 14.77 -16.30 33.66
N LEU A 9 14.54 -15.71 34.83
CA LEU A 9 13.38 -14.84 35.09
C LEU A 9 13.48 -13.54 34.28
N TRP A 10 14.68 -12.96 34.17
CA TRP A 10 14.92 -11.77 33.35
C TRP A 10 14.77 -12.06 31.85
N ILE A 11 15.23 -13.22 31.37
CA ILE A 11 15.05 -13.63 29.96
C ILE A 11 13.56 -13.84 29.63
N ALA A 12 12.81 -14.51 30.52
CA ALA A 12 11.37 -14.68 30.37
C ALA A 12 10.61 -13.33 30.40
N PHE A 13 11.04 -12.39 31.25
CA PHE A 13 10.47 -11.04 31.30
C PHE A 13 10.76 -10.22 30.04
N PHE A 14 11.95 -10.36 29.44
CA PHE A 14 12.28 -9.72 28.16
C PHE A 14 11.51 -10.32 26.97
N LEU A 15 11.21 -11.62 26.99
CA LEU A 15 10.38 -12.27 25.97
C LEU A 15 8.91 -11.83 26.04
N LEU A 16 8.39 -11.48 27.22
CA LEU A 16 7.04 -10.94 27.42
C LEU A 16 6.86 -9.49 26.95
N LEU A 17 7.95 -8.75 26.68
CA LEU A 17 7.92 -7.36 26.21
C LEU A 17 7.97 -7.23 24.67
N ALA A 18 8.02 -8.35 23.94
CA ALA A 18 7.90 -8.35 22.49
C ALA A 18 6.44 -8.09 22.09
N VAL A 19 6.01 -6.82 22.18
CA VAL A 19 4.76 -6.40 21.53
C VAL A 19 5.01 -6.45 20.03
N PRO A 20 4.24 -7.24 19.25
CA PRO A 20 4.38 -7.23 17.81
C PRO A 20 4.21 -5.80 17.31
N ALA A 21 5.22 -5.30 16.61
CA ALA A 21 5.16 -4.00 15.96
C ALA A 21 4.32 -4.14 14.69
N ASN A 22 3.02 -4.35 14.88
CA ASN A 22 2.02 -4.41 13.84
C ASN A 22 1.95 -3.03 13.16
N ALA A 23 2.38 -2.99 11.91
CA ALA A 23 2.45 -1.78 11.12
C ALA A 23 1.32 -1.85 10.12
N HIS A 24 0.14 -1.38 10.52
CA HIS A 24 -1.00 -1.34 9.60
C HIS A 24 -0.71 -0.36 8.46
N ALA A 25 -1.11 -0.76 7.26
CA ALA A 25 -1.09 0.03 6.04
C ALA A 25 -2.50 0.15 5.47
N ILE A 26 -2.67 1.08 4.53
CA ILE A 26 -3.87 1.20 3.70
C ILE A 26 -3.53 0.60 2.35
N TRP A 27 -4.43 -0.14 1.72
CA TRP A 27 -4.28 -0.51 0.31
C TRP A 27 -5.58 -0.32 -0.47
N ILE A 28 -5.44 -0.16 -1.77
CA ILE A 28 -6.54 -0.09 -2.73
C ILE A 28 -6.64 -1.43 -3.44
N GLU A 29 -7.84 -2.01 -3.48
CA GLU A 29 -8.16 -3.15 -4.34
C GLU A 29 -9.12 -2.69 -5.43
N THR A 30 -8.77 -3.01 -6.67
CA THR A 30 -9.56 -2.67 -7.85
C THR A 30 -9.15 -3.62 -8.98
N HIS A 31 -10.01 -3.81 -9.96
CA HIS A 31 -9.60 -4.49 -11.18
C HIS A 31 -8.71 -3.56 -12.02
N THR A 32 -7.59 -4.05 -12.53
CA THR A 32 -6.67 -3.26 -13.36
C THR A 32 -7.17 -2.99 -14.77
N GLU A 33 -8.24 -3.69 -15.18
CA GLU A 33 -8.83 -3.62 -16.51
C GLU A 33 -10.30 -3.18 -16.42
N ALA A 34 -10.73 -2.36 -17.37
CA ALA A 34 -12.12 -1.96 -17.56
C ALA A 34 -12.42 -1.66 -19.03
N LYS A 35 -13.70 -1.52 -19.39
CA LYS A 35 -14.14 -1.04 -20.69
C LYS A 35 -14.84 0.30 -20.52
N VAL A 36 -14.80 1.12 -21.59
CA VAL A 36 -15.59 2.36 -21.61
C VAL A 36 -17.07 2.01 -21.48
N GLY A 37 -17.75 2.72 -20.58
CA GLY A 37 -19.13 2.47 -20.19
C GLY A 37 -19.28 1.67 -18.89
N ASP A 38 -18.25 0.97 -18.42
CA ASP A 38 -18.31 0.19 -17.20
C ASP A 38 -18.49 1.07 -15.96
N LEU A 39 -19.27 0.58 -15.00
CA LEU A 39 -19.24 1.06 -13.62
C LEU A 39 -18.16 0.27 -12.88
N HIS A 40 -17.09 0.94 -12.49
CA HIS A 40 -15.93 0.32 -11.87
C HIS A 40 -15.94 0.51 -10.35
N GLU A 41 -15.75 -0.57 -9.59
CA GLU A 41 -15.67 -0.54 -8.14
C GLU A 41 -14.21 -0.44 -7.67
N VAL A 42 -14.00 0.38 -6.64
CA VAL A 42 -12.72 0.52 -5.94
C VAL A 42 -12.96 0.29 -4.46
N ARG A 43 -12.13 -0.55 -3.83
CA ARG A 43 -12.19 -0.84 -2.39
C ARG A 43 -10.92 -0.37 -1.70
N ILE A 44 -11.07 0.10 -0.47
CA ILE A 44 -10.01 0.63 0.37
C ILE A 44 -10.02 -0.16 1.67
N PHE A 45 -8.89 -0.79 1.97
CA PHE A 45 -8.72 -1.59 3.17
C PHE A 45 -7.64 -1.02 4.07
N PHE A 46 -7.65 -1.46 5.33
CA PHE A 46 -6.64 -1.14 6.32
C PHE A 46 -6.37 -2.38 7.14
N GLY A 47 -5.11 -2.61 7.49
CA GLY A 47 -4.68 -3.82 8.18
C GLY A 47 -3.19 -4.04 7.98
N GLU A 48 -2.68 -5.19 8.39
CA GLU A 48 -1.30 -5.52 8.09
C GLU A 48 -1.12 -5.74 6.58
N PRO A 49 -0.13 -5.10 5.93
CA PRO A 49 0.06 -5.19 4.49
C PRO A 49 0.35 -6.61 4.00
N ASN A 50 0.82 -7.47 4.91
CA ASN A 50 1.12 -8.87 4.68
C ASN A 50 -0.06 -9.80 5.11
N GLU A 51 -1.20 -9.27 5.54
CA GLU A 51 -2.44 -9.99 5.86
C GLU A 51 -3.64 -9.44 5.06
N THR A 52 -3.51 -9.29 3.74
CA THR A 52 -4.61 -8.70 2.95
C THR A 52 -5.92 -9.50 2.98
N ASN A 53 -5.89 -10.77 3.40
CA ASN A 53 -7.06 -11.62 3.64
C ASN A 53 -7.70 -11.46 5.04
N LYS A 54 -7.07 -10.72 5.95
CA LYS A 54 -7.58 -10.43 7.30
C LYS A 54 -7.53 -8.92 7.56
N PRO A 55 -8.24 -8.10 6.77
CA PRO A 55 -8.27 -6.67 7.00
C PRO A 55 -8.85 -6.35 8.39
N THR A 56 -8.47 -5.19 8.91
CA THR A 56 -9.05 -4.64 10.13
C THR A 56 -10.44 -4.09 9.83
N ALA A 57 -11.45 -4.45 10.65
CA ALA A 57 -12.80 -3.90 10.53
C ALA A 57 -12.80 -2.36 10.62
N THR A 58 -13.64 -1.69 9.83
CA THR A 58 -13.67 -0.22 9.71
C THR A 58 -13.90 0.51 11.03
N GLU A 59 -14.67 -0.10 11.94
CA GLU A 59 -14.89 0.39 13.31
C GLU A 59 -13.60 0.52 14.14
N ARG A 60 -12.55 -0.25 13.79
CA ARG A 60 -11.27 -0.32 14.51
C ARG A 60 -10.16 0.48 13.83
N TRP A 61 -10.45 1.12 12.69
CA TRP A 61 -9.46 1.97 12.01
C TRP A 61 -9.09 3.14 12.91
N TYR A 62 -7.92 3.76 12.68
CA TYR A 62 -7.64 5.04 13.33
C TYR A 62 -8.79 6.01 13.05
N SER A 63 -9.20 6.75 14.07
CA SER A 63 -10.45 7.52 14.08
C SER A 63 -10.58 8.53 12.95
N ASP A 64 -9.48 8.95 12.33
CA ASP A 64 -9.45 9.89 11.22
C ASP A 64 -9.28 9.23 9.85
N LEU A 65 -9.10 7.91 9.74
CA LEU A 65 -9.04 7.24 8.44
C LEU A 65 -10.40 7.22 7.73
N ASN A 66 -11.50 7.38 8.46
CA ASN A 66 -12.80 7.66 7.86
C ASN A 66 -12.79 8.98 7.05
N THR A 67 -11.86 9.91 7.30
CA THR A 67 -11.71 11.16 6.55
C THR A 67 -10.77 11.08 5.35
N LEU A 68 -10.12 9.93 5.11
CA LEU A 68 -9.23 9.78 3.96
C LEU A 68 -9.97 10.09 2.64
N SER A 69 -9.27 10.73 1.71
CA SER A 69 -9.78 11.03 0.37
C SER A 69 -9.24 10.04 -0.65
N LEU A 70 -10.12 9.53 -1.52
CA LEU A 70 -9.76 8.73 -2.68
C LEU A 70 -9.87 9.61 -3.93
N SER A 71 -8.74 9.94 -4.54
CA SER A 71 -8.69 10.73 -5.77
C SER A 71 -8.59 9.81 -6.99
N LEU A 72 -9.37 10.12 -8.02
CA LEU A 72 -9.31 9.53 -9.35
C LEU A 72 -8.79 10.59 -10.33
N THR A 73 -7.70 10.28 -11.04
CA THR A 73 -7.22 11.06 -12.18
C THR A 73 -7.59 10.32 -13.46
N SER A 74 -8.39 10.94 -14.33
CA SER A 74 -8.78 10.35 -15.62
C SER A 74 -7.66 10.43 -16.68
N PRO A 75 -7.79 9.76 -17.83
CA PRO A 75 -6.82 9.81 -18.92
C PRO A 75 -6.50 11.24 -19.40
N SER A 76 -7.50 12.13 -19.49
CA SER A 76 -7.30 13.55 -19.80
C SER A 76 -6.61 14.37 -18.68
N GLY A 77 -6.39 13.78 -17.52
CA GLY A 77 -5.78 14.43 -16.36
C GLY A 77 -6.75 15.14 -15.42
N LYS A 78 -8.07 15.05 -15.68
CA LYS A 78 -9.09 15.56 -14.76
C LYS A 78 -9.03 14.78 -13.44
N VAL A 79 -8.95 15.50 -12.33
CA VAL A 79 -8.93 14.92 -10.98
C VAL A 79 -10.27 15.12 -10.32
N VAL A 80 -10.85 14.05 -9.78
CA VAL A 80 -12.06 14.08 -8.95
C VAL A 80 -11.83 13.28 -7.67
N THR A 81 -12.47 13.70 -6.58
CA THR A 81 -12.53 12.89 -5.35
C THR A 81 -13.76 12.00 -5.43
N LEU A 82 -13.58 10.69 -5.26
CA LEU A 82 -14.69 9.74 -5.28
C LEU A 82 -15.41 9.75 -3.94
N GLU A 83 -16.75 9.76 -4.00
CA GLU A 83 -17.58 9.55 -2.83
C GLU A 83 -17.45 8.10 -2.36
N LYS A 84 -16.94 7.93 -1.14
CA LYS A 84 -16.75 6.61 -0.54
C LYS A 84 -17.88 6.28 0.42
N LYS A 85 -18.31 5.03 0.38
CA LYS A 85 -19.29 4.42 1.29
C LYS A 85 -18.58 3.44 2.21
N GLN A 86 -19.12 3.25 3.41
CA GLN A 86 -18.56 2.34 4.40
C GLN A 86 -19.22 0.96 4.28
N ALA A 87 -18.40 -0.08 4.27
CA ALA A 87 -18.79 -1.47 4.54
C ALA A 87 -18.14 -1.91 5.86
N GLU A 88 -18.43 -3.12 6.34
CA GLU A 88 -17.89 -3.64 7.60
C GLU A 88 -16.35 -3.63 7.61
N TRP A 89 -15.72 -4.10 6.52
CA TRP A 89 -14.28 -4.35 6.44
C TRP A 89 -13.49 -3.36 5.58
N TYR A 90 -14.18 -2.53 4.79
CA TYR A 90 -13.56 -1.62 3.84
C TYR A 90 -14.42 -0.38 3.57
N TYR A 91 -13.82 0.64 2.98
CA TYR A 91 -14.56 1.67 2.24
C TYR A 91 -14.60 1.28 0.77
N TYR A 92 -15.67 1.64 0.06
CA TYR A 92 -15.76 1.42 -1.37
C TYR A 92 -16.30 2.65 -2.08
N ALA A 93 -15.94 2.81 -3.34
CA ALA A 93 -16.44 3.85 -4.22
C ALA A 93 -16.66 3.27 -5.61
N HIS A 94 -17.45 3.96 -6.41
CA HIS A 94 -17.65 3.62 -7.81
C HIS A 94 -17.35 4.82 -8.69
N PHE A 95 -16.85 4.58 -9.89
CA PHE A 95 -16.76 5.59 -10.94
C PHE A 95 -17.15 4.99 -12.28
N LYS A 96 -17.63 5.84 -13.19
CA LYS A 96 -17.92 5.43 -14.56
C LYS A 96 -16.66 5.61 -15.41
N VAL A 97 -16.34 4.60 -16.21
CA VAL A 97 -15.26 4.69 -17.19
C VAL A 97 -15.79 5.41 -18.44
N GLU A 98 -15.37 6.64 -18.63
CA GLU A 98 -15.90 7.54 -19.67
C GLU A 98 -14.89 7.82 -20.81
N GLU A 99 -13.61 7.56 -20.56
CA GLU A 99 -12.49 7.87 -21.45
C GLU A 99 -11.67 6.59 -21.68
N GLU A 100 -11.14 6.42 -22.89
CA GLU A 100 -10.12 5.41 -23.11
C GLU A 100 -8.79 5.85 -22.48
N GLY A 101 -8.07 4.90 -21.88
CA GLY A 101 -6.72 5.11 -21.34
C GLY A 101 -6.58 4.63 -19.91
N VAL A 102 -5.65 5.26 -19.19
CA VAL A 102 -5.30 4.88 -17.82
C VAL A 102 -5.87 5.87 -16.82
N TYR A 103 -6.73 5.36 -15.96
CA TYR A 103 -7.17 6.02 -14.73
C TYR A 103 -6.21 5.71 -13.59
N LYS A 104 -5.91 6.70 -12.76
CA LYS A 104 -5.02 6.56 -11.60
C LYS A 104 -5.77 6.87 -10.32
N LEU A 105 -5.70 5.97 -9.37
CA LEU A 105 -6.27 6.12 -8.03
C LEU A 105 -5.16 6.46 -7.05
N SER A 106 -5.43 7.40 -6.14
CA SER A 106 -4.47 7.77 -5.11
C SER A 106 -5.15 8.16 -3.81
N ILE A 107 -4.59 7.64 -2.72
CA ILE A 107 -4.80 8.11 -1.35
C ILE A 107 -3.50 8.78 -0.90
N ASN A 108 -3.62 9.92 -0.23
CA ASN A 108 -2.53 10.56 0.51
C ASN A 108 -3.09 11.18 1.80
N HIS A 109 -3.01 10.42 2.89
CA HIS A 109 -3.60 10.77 4.17
C HIS A 109 -2.53 11.04 5.23
N LEU A 110 -2.59 12.22 5.86
CA LEU A 110 -1.76 12.54 7.02
C LEU A 110 -2.56 12.23 8.28
N VAL A 111 -2.13 11.22 9.04
CA VAL A 111 -2.82 10.80 10.27
C VAL A 111 -2.81 11.92 11.29
N ALA A 112 -3.97 12.24 11.87
CA ALA A 112 -4.13 13.33 12.83
C ALA A 112 -3.37 13.07 14.14
N LYS A 113 -3.25 11.81 14.56
CA LYS A 113 -2.59 11.42 15.81
C LYS A 113 -1.10 11.14 15.60
N VAL A 114 -0.29 11.61 16.54
CA VAL A 114 1.12 11.19 16.65
C VAL A 114 1.19 9.77 17.21
N TYR A 115 1.87 8.86 16.52
CA TYR A 115 2.04 7.46 16.92
C TYR A 115 3.52 7.16 17.19
N LYS A 116 3.86 6.69 18.40
CA LYS A 116 5.26 6.39 18.79
C LYS A 116 6.27 7.50 18.43
N ARG A 117 5.88 8.77 18.66
CA ARG A 117 6.65 10.00 18.28
C ARG A 117 6.81 10.21 16.77
N MET A 118 6.02 9.55 15.95
CA MET A 118 6.00 9.70 14.49
C MET A 118 4.72 10.40 14.04
N ARG A 119 4.86 11.29 13.06
CA ARG A 119 3.75 11.79 12.25
C ARG A 119 3.65 10.89 11.02
N LEU A 120 2.54 10.15 10.92
CA LEU A 120 2.35 9.13 9.91
C LEU A 120 1.65 9.69 8.68
N ARG A 121 2.16 9.37 7.50
CA ARG A 121 1.49 9.61 6.22
C ARG A 121 1.32 8.30 5.48
N TYR A 122 0.06 7.95 5.22
CA TYR A 122 -0.30 6.80 4.40
C TYR A 122 -0.60 7.25 2.98
N GLN A 123 0.04 6.59 2.03
CA GLN A 123 -0.27 6.66 0.62
C GLN A 123 -0.66 5.28 0.13
N SER A 124 -1.60 5.23 -0.80
CA SER A 124 -1.87 4.03 -1.57
C SER A 124 -2.20 4.44 -2.99
N VAL A 125 -1.80 3.60 -3.95
CA VAL A 125 -2.02 3.85 -5.37
C VAL A 125 -2.55 2.60 -6.04
N ALA A 126 -3.33 2.81 -7.09
CA ALA A 126 -3.77 1.77 -8.03
C ALA A 126 -4.04 2.41 -9.38
N PHE A 127 -4.21 1.59 -10.42
CA PHE A 127 -4.64 2.06 -11.73
C PHE A 127 -5.72 1.14 -12.30
N VAL A 128 -6.46 1.69 -13.25
CA VAL A 128 -7.41 0.98 -14.10
C VAL A 128 -7.13 1.40 -15.52
N SER A 129 -6.96 0.45 -16.43
CA SER A 129 -6.67 0.72 -17.84
C SER A 129 -7.75 0.13 -18.74
N THR A 130 -8.09 0.85 -19.81
CA THR A 130 -9.02 0.32 -20.82
C THR A 130 -8.33 -0.47 -21.93
N LYS A 131 -7.00 -0.45 -21.97
CA LYS A 131 -6.14 -1.12 -22.96
C LYS A 131 -4.87 -1.63 -22.26
N PRO A 132 -4.15 -2.63 -22.82
CA PRO A 132 -2.84 -3.00 -22.33
C PRO A 132 -1.91 -1.77 -22.22
N LEU A 133 -1.09 -1.72 -21.17
CA LEU A 133 -0.17 -0.61 -20.97
C LEU A 133 0.93 -0.64 -22.04
N THR A 134 1.14 0.46 -22.74
CA THR A 134 2.25 0.63 -23.71
C THR A 134 3.35 1.54 -23.19
N GLU A 135 3.08 2.30 -22.12
CA GLU A 135 4.00 3.24 -21.50
C GLU A 135 4.05 3.08 -19.99
N THR A 136 5.13 3.56 -19.37
CA THR A 136 5.25 3.59 -17.92
C THR A 136 4.21 4.51 -17.31
N ILE A 137 3.35 3.96 -16.46
CA ILE A 137 2.41 4.77 -15.68
C ILE A 137 3.09 5.17 -14.38
N VAL A 138 2.97 6.43 -13.98
CA VAL A 138 3.45 6.92 -12.68
C VAL A 138 2.28 7.40 -11.86
N MET A 139 2.16 6.89 -10.64
CA MET A 139 1.05 7.12 -9.69
C MET A 139 1.57 7.67 -8.37
N GLY A 140 0.71 8.33 -7.60
CA GLY A 140 1.03 8.89 -6.28
C GLY A 140 1.30 10.40 -6.32
N ASP A 141 1.89 10.92 -5.24
CA ASP A 141 2.07 12.36 -5.02
C ASP A 141 3.53 12.76 -5.24
N LYS A 142 3.77 13.70 -6.16
CA LYS A 142 5.09 14.26 -6.48
C LYS A 142 5.79 14.88 -5.27
N SER A 143 5.06 15.35 -4.27
CA SER A 143 5.60 15.89 -3.00
C SER A 143 6.07 14.79 -2.03
N PHE A 144 5.70 13.53 -2.27
CA PHE A 144 6.02 12.37 -1.44
C PHE A 144 6.45 11.19 -2.32
N PHE A 145 5.93 9.99 -2.09
CA PHE A 145 6.22 8.84 -2.94
C PHE A 145 5.36 8.84 -4.20
N GLN A 146 5.98 8.37 -5.27
CA GLN A 146 5.33 7.91 -6.48
C GLN A 146 5.86 6.52 -6.85
N LEU A 147 5.00 5.69 -7.42
CA LEU A 147 5.35 4.38 -7.96
C LEU A 147 5.02 4.34 -9.45
N GLY A 148 5.99 3.89 -10.23
CA GLY A 148 5.88 3.64 -11.65
C GLY A 148 5.68 2.15 -11.92
N ILE A 149 4.71 1.80 -12.76
CA ILE A 149 4.55 0.45 -13.32
C ILE A 149 5.02 0.51 -14.76
N VAL A 150 6.05 -0.27 -15.08
CA VAL A 150 6.66 -0.32 -16.41
C VAL A 150 6.07 -1.52 -17.13
N PRO A 151 5.49 -1.35 -18.34
CA PRO A 151 5.07 -2.46 -19.18
C PRO A 151 6.28 -3.34 -19.52
N THR A 152 6.08 -4.65 -19.50
CA THR A 152 7.12 -5.63 -19.80
C THR A 152 6.51 -6.77 -20.58
N GLU A 153 7.21 -7.20 -21.62
CA GLU A 153 6.86 -8.38 -22.42
C GLU A 153 7.42 -9.68 -21.81
N LYS A 154 8.27 -9.56 -20.78
CA LYS A 154 8.83 -10.71 -20.07
C LYS A 154 7.79 -11.31 -19.14
N GLU A 155 7.36 -12.51 -19.47
CA GLU A 155 6.46 -13.31 -18.65
C GLU A 155 7.01 -13.50 -17.23
N GLY A 156 6.13 -13.38 -16.22
CA GLY A 156 6.47 -13.56 -14.82
C GLY A 156 7.30 -12.44 -14.18
N VAL A 157 7.71 -11.42 -14.95
CA VAL A 157 8.48 -10.27 -14.45
C VAL A 157 7.60 -9.04 -14.41
N GLN A 158 7.66 -8.27 -13.33
CA GLN A 158 7.12 -6.92 -13.24
C GLN A 158 8.24 -5.92 -12.97
N GLU A 159 8.29 -4.85 -13.76
CA GLU A 159 9.23 -3.76 -13.58
C GLU A 159 8.58 -2.57 -12.86
N TYR A 160 9.31 -2.00 -11.91
CA TYR A 160 8.88 -0.89 -11.07
C TYR A 160 9.86 0.28 -11.15
N ARG A 161 9.35 1.50 -11.01
CA ARG A 161 10.18 2.70 -10.84
C ARG A 161 9.70 3.55 -9.68
N ALA A 162 10.48 3.65 -8.60
CA ALA A 162 10.11 4.38 -7.41
C ALA A 162 10.69 5.81 -7.42
N PHE A 163 9.91 6.75 -6.90
CA PHE A 163 10.31 8.14 -6.74
C PHE A 163 9.94 8.64 -5.34
N TYR A 164 10.75 9.54 -4.80
CA TYR A 164 10.44 10.31 -3.60
C TYR A 164 10.73 11.79 -3.84
N LYS A 165 9.74 12.65 -3.61
CA LYS A 165 9.81 14.10 -3.88
C LYS A 165 10.19 14.41 -5.32
N ASN A 166 9.54 13.72 -6.26
CA ASN A 166 9.80 13.83 -7.70
C ASN A 166 11.27 13.55 -8.11
N ARG A 167 12.01 12.83 -7.26
CA ARG A 167 13.38 12.36 -7.53
C ARG A 167 13.40 10.85 -7.51
N LYS A 168 14.24 10.25 -8.35
CA LYS A 168 14.51 8.81 -8.38
C LYS A 168 14.83 8.32 -6.96
N PHE A 169 14.15 7.28 -6.51
CA PHE A 169 14.36 6.70 -5.18
C PHE A 169 15.52 5.71 -5.25
N LYS A 170 16.75 6.21 -5.36
CA LYS A 170 17.94 5.43 -5.78
C LYS A 170 18.55 4.62 -4.64
N LYS A 171 18.91 3.35 -4.90
CA LYS A 171 19.61 2.47 -3.93
C LYS A 171 18.87 2.35 -2.59
N GLU A 172 17.55 2.36 -2.65
CA GLU A 172 16.68 2.36 -1.47
C GLU A 172 15.80 1.10 -1.48
N LYS A 173 15.32 0.71 -0.30
CA LYS A 173 14.56 -0.53 -0.10
C LYS A 173 13.15 -0.43 -0.70
N VAL A 174 12.75 -1.52 -1.35
CA VAL A 174 11.37 -1.81 -1.71
C VAL A 174 11.03 -3.20 -1.19
N THR A 175 9.96 -3.30 -0.41
CA THR A 175 9.53 -4.58 0.18
C THR A 175 8.30 -5.09 -0.57
N PHE A 176 8.29 -6.39 -0.82
CA PHE A 176 7.21 -7.12 -1.49
C PHE A 176 6.65 -8.10 -0.47
N ASP A 177 5.45 -7.83 0.01
CA ASP A 177 4.79 -8.60 1.06
C ASP A 177 3.76 -9.55 0.45
N PHE A 178 3.91 -10.84 0.71
CA PHE A 178 3.04 -11.89 0.19
C PHE A 178 2.12 -12.47 1.27
N SER A 179 2.65 -12.65 2.47
CA SER A 179 1.94 -13.11 3.66
C SER A 179 2.69 -12.68 4.92
N VAL A 180 2.09 -12.87 6.11
CA VAL A 180 2.68 -12.57 7.43
C VAL A 180 4.16 -12.92 7.50
N ASP A 181 4.46 -14.15 7.10
CA ASP A 181 5.77 -14.77 7.26
C ASP A 181 6.61 -14.72 5.98
N LYS A 182 6.08 -14.16 4.88
CA LYS A 182 6.74 -14.16 3.57
C LYS A 182 6.79 -12.77 2.98
N SER A 183 7.99 -12.18 3.01
CA SER A 183 8.32 -10.95 2.31
C SER A 183 9.68 -11.05 1.64
N THR A 184 9.85 -10.30 0.56
CA THR A 184 11.14 -10.13 -0.12
C THR A 184 11.48 -8.65 -0.15
N THR A 185 12.72 -8.28 0.18
CA THR A 185 13.19 -6.89 0.03
C THR A 185 14.23 -6.81 -1.06
N LEU A 186 13.98 -5.94 -2.04
CA LEU A 186 14.93 -5.57 -3.09
C LEU A 186 15.36 -4.11 -2.94
N TYR A 187 16.36 -3.73 -3.72
CA TYR A 187 16.86 -2.36 -3.77
C TYR A 187 16.71 -1.82 -5.19
N THR A 188 16.26 -0.57 -5.28
CA THR A 188 16.27 0.15 -6.55
C THR A 188 17.69 0.43 -7.03
N ASP A 189 17.86 0.56 -8.34
CA ASP A 189 19.12 0.97 -8.95
C ASP A 189 19.35 2.50 -8.87
N LYS A 190 20.35 2.99 -9.63
CA LYS A 190 20.67 4.43 -9.73
C LYS A 190 19.58 5.26 -10.45
N GLU A 191 18.68 4.60 -11.15
CA GLU A 191 17.53 5.19 -11.86
C GLU A 191 16.24 5.12 -11.03
N GLY A 192 16.28 4.48 -9.86
CA GLY A 192 15.09 4.23 -9.03
C GLY A 192 14.27 3.04 -9.54
N ALA A 193 14.83 2.23 -10.44
CA ALA A 193 14.16 1.10 -11.06
C ALA A 193 14.54 -0.23 -10.38
N LEU A 194 13.67 -1.22 -10.49
CA LEU A 194 13.95 -2.62 -10.17
C LEU A 194 13.03 -3.54 -10.99
N SER A 195 13.46 -4.77 -11.23
CA SER A 195 12.64 -5.84 -11.78
C SER A 195 12.36 -6.86 -10.68
N PHE A 196 11.13 -7.38 -10.65
CA PHE A 196 10.69 -8.37 -9.68
C PHE A 196 10.04 -9.54 -10.39
N SER A 197 10.49 -10.75 -10.06
CA SER A 197 9.93 -12.00 -10.58
C SER A 197 9.56 -12.86 -9.36
N PRO A 198 8.31 -12.79 -8.87
CA PRO A 198 7.91 -13.61 -7.73
C PRO A 198 7.86 -15.09 -8.13
N GLU A 199 8.46 -15.97 -7.33
CA GLU A 199 8.39 -17.42 -7.57
C GLU A 199 6.96 -17.97 -7.37
N VAL A 200 6.27 -17.42 -6.36
CA VAL A 200 4.83 -17.55 -6.00
C VAL A 200 4.64 -16.72 -4.73
N PRO A 201 3.48 -16.07 -4.47
CA PRO A 201 2.25 -15.96 -5.27
C PRO A 201 2.16 -14.74 -6.21
N ASN A 202 1.16 -14.78 -7.09
CA ASN A 202 0.81 -13.74 -8.09
C ASN A 202 0.10 -12.50 -7.50
N ARG A 203 0.00 -12.42 -6.17
CA ARG A 203 -0.56 -11.28 -5.43
C ARG A 203 0.40 -10.88 -4.32
N TYR A 204 0.73 -9.60 -4.26
CA TYR A 204 1.64 -9.05 -3.24
C TYR A 204 1.45 -7.54 -3.08
N VAL A 205 1.81 -7.03 -1.91
CA VAL A 205 1.84 -5.58 -1.66
C VAL A 205 3.26 -5.06 -1.86
N VAL A 206 3.41 -4.06 -2.71
CA VAL A 206 4.65 -3.29 -2.87
C VAL A 206 4.68 -2.17 -1.84
N ASN A 207 5.74 -2.12 -1.05
CA ASN A 207 5.91 -1.19 0.06
C ASN A 207 7.12 -0.29 -0.13
N LEU A 208 6.86 1.03 -0.18
CA LEU A 208 7.87 2.09 -0.10
C LEU A 208 7.72 2.82 1.22
N ALA A 209 8.75 2.82 2.05
CA ALA A 209 8.71 3.52 3.34
C ALA A 209 9.92 4.44 3.50
N LYS A 210 9.70 5.61 4.11
CA LYS A 210 10.78 6.51 4.52
C LYS A 210 10.48 7.14 5.86
N GLN A 211 11.38 6.92 6.81
CA GLN A 211 11.41 7.65 8.07
C GLN A 211 12.43 8.79 7.97
N LYS A 212 12.05 9.99 8.39
CA LYS A 212 12.94 11.15 8.45
C LYS A 212 12.89 11.80 9.83
N LYS A 213 14.04 12.19 10.38
CA LYS A 213 14.10 13.06 11.55
C LYS A 213 13.46 14.41 11.22
N HIS A 214 12.40 14.74 11.94
CA HIS A 214 11.68 15.99 11.82
C HIS A 214 10.99 16.26 13.16
N ARG A 215 11.55 17.19 13.94
CA ARG A 215 11.03 17.52 15.26
C ARG A 215 10.00 18.64 15.14
N GLY A 216 8.86 18.48 15.78
CA GLY A 216 7.83 19.50 15.75
C GLY A 216 6.62 19.15 16.59
N LYS A 217 5.53 19.88 16.38
CA LYS A 217 4.20 19.56 16.90
C LYS A 217 3.29 19.17 15.74
N HIS A 218 2.38 18.24 15.98
CA HIS A 218 1.29 17.85 15.10
C HIS A 218 0.05 17.70 15.97
N ASN A 219 -0.97 18.55 15.75
CA ASN A 219 -2.14 18.65 16.62
C ASN A 219 -1.76 18.70 18.11
N ASP A 220 -0.90 19.66 18.46
CA ASP A 220 -0.34 19.90 19.81
C ASP A 220 0.51 18.78 20.43
N LYS A 221 0.66 17.64 19.76
CA LYS A 221 1.53 16.54 20.20
C LYS A 221 2.91 16.64 19.57
N LYS A 222 3.95 16.49 20.39
CA LYS A 222 5.34 16.48 19.92
C LYS A 222 5.63 15.22 19.11
N HIS A 223 6.30 15.37 17.97
CA HIS A 223 6.87 14.27 17.19
C HIS A 223 8.36 14.50 16.94
N LEU A 224 9.09 13.42 16.66
CA LEU A 224 10.52 13.42 16.34
C LEU A 224 10.79 12.98 14.89
N PHE A 225 9.84 12.29 14.28
CA PHE A 225 9.98 11.73 12.96
C PHE A 225 8.73 11.95 12.12
N ASP A 226 8.94 12.11 10.83
CA ASP A 226 7.91 11.82 9.83
C ASP A 226 8.14 10.38 9.35
N TYR A 227 7.07 9.62 9.23
CA TYR A 227 7.06 8.31 8.60
C TYR A 227 6.07 8.33 7.46
N ILE A 228 6.57 8.14 6.24
CA ILE A 228 5.78 8.18 5.02
C ILE A 228 5.82 6.79 4.42
N TRP A 229 4.66 6.28 4.03
CA TRP A 229 4.50 4.94 3.51
C TRP A 229 3.60 4.97 2.28
N LEU A 230 4.03 4.36 1.18
CA LEU A 230 3.19 4.08 0.00
C LEU A 230 3.04 2.58 -0.19
N THR A 231 1.81 2.14 -0.43
CA THR A 231 1.46 0.78 -0.84
C THR A 231 0.91 0.73 -2.27
N TYR A 232 1.09 -0.41 -2.91
CA TYR A 232 0.41 -0.79 -4.15
C TYR A 232 0.13 -2.28 -4.09
N LEU A 233 -1.13 -2.69 -4.28
CA LEU A 233 -1.47 -4.10 -4.39
C LEU A 233 -1.30 -4.53 -5.85
N TYR A 234 -0.35 -5.44 -6.09
CA TYR A 234 -0.25 -6.17 -7.34
C TYR A 234 -1.12 -7.43 -7.25
N ASP A 235 -1.94 -7.68 -8.26
CA ASP A 235 -2.76 -8.88 -8.38
C ASP A 235 -2.84 -9.27 -9.87
N ASN A 236 -2.06 -10.27 -10.30
CA ASN A 236 -2.11 -10.76 -11.67
C ASN A 236 -3.30 -11.72 -11.82
N LYS A 237 -4.37 -11.25 -12.48
CA LYS A 237 -5.59 -12.01 -12.73
C LYS A 237 -5.40 -13.29 -13.55
N GLU A 238 -4.25 -13.48 -14.21
CA GLU A 238 -3.94 -14.75 -14.91
C GLU A 238 -3.77 -15.95 -13.95
N ALA A 239 -3.72 -15.72 -12.62
CA ALA A 239 -3.69 -16.77 -11.60
C ALA A 239 -5.08 -17.30 -11.18
N ILE A 240 -6.17 -16.66 -11.61
CA ILE A 240 -7.53 -17.10 -11.23
C ILE A 240 -8.01 -18.16 -12.24
N GLY A 241 -7.26 -19.26 -12.29
CA GLY A 241 -7.78 -20.57 -12.66
C GLY A 241 -8.22 -21.27 -11.38
N ALA A 242 -9.52 -21.51 -11.25
CA ALA A 242 -10.13 -22.40 -10.25
C ALA A 242 -9.88 -22.06 -8.77
N ASN A 243 -10.62 -21.06 -8.26
CA ASN A 243 -11.31 -21.26 -6.98
C ASN A 243 -12.72 -20.73 -7.14
N LYS A 244 -13.57 -21.61 -7.66
CA LYS A 244 -15.00 -21.57 -7.38
C LYS A 244 -15.16 -21.40 -5.88
N LEU A 245 -15.97 -20.42 -5.50
CA LEU A 245 -16.77 -20.50 -4.30
C LEU A 245 -17.69 -21.72 -4.42
N ASP A 246 -17.14 -22.89 -4.13
CA ASP A 246 -17.89 -24.07 -3.74
C ASP A 246 -17.58 -24.32 -2.26
N SER A 247 -18.61 -24.12 -1.42
CA SER A 247 -18.80 -24.69 -0.07
C SER A 247 -17.76 -24.40 1.02
N LEU A 248 -18.12 -23.49 1.95
CA LEU A 248 -18.55 -23.81 3.33
C LEU A 248 -19.08 -22.56 4.03
#